data_AF-A0A6J6SSK7-F1
#
_entry.id   AF-A0A6J6SSK7-F1
#
_cell.length_a   1.000
_cell.length_b   1.000
_cell.length_c   1.000
_cell.angle_alpha   90.00
_cell.angle_beta   90.00
_cell.angle_gamma   90.00
#
_symmetry.space_group_name_H-M   'P 1'
#
loop_
_entity.id
_entity.type
_entity.pdbx_description
1 polymer ?
#
loop_
_entity_poly.entity_id
_entity_poly.type
_entity_poly.pdbx_seq_one_letter_code
_entity_poly.pdbx_strand_id
1 'polypeptide(L)' 'MINLARGFEEHPEVKYGITTMCIGLGMGGTVIWENPHFNGSAGKGAK' A
#
# COMPACT_ATOMS: atom_id res chain seq x y z
N MET A 1 1.38 2.76 10.89
CA MET A 1 0.39 2.33 9.88
C MET A 1 0.36 0.80 9.83
N ILE A 2 -0.10 0.14 10.91
CA ILE A 2 0.13 -1.31 11.10
C ILE A 2 -0.69 -2.18 10.14
N ASN A 3 -1.94 -1.81 9.86
CA ASN A 3 -2.83 -2.61 9.02
C ASN A 3 -2.35 -2.66 7.56
N LEU A 4 -1.92 -1.52 7.00
CA LEU A 4 -1.35 -1.48 5.65
C LEU A 4 -0.01 -2.23 5.59
N ALA A 5 0.84 -2.09 6.61
CA ALA A 5 2.13 -2.78 6.67
C ALA A 5 1.97 -4.31 6.67
N ARG A 6 1.00 -4.84 7.43
CA ARG A 6 0.68 -6.27 7.41
C ARG A 6 0.19 -6.73 6.02
N GLY A 7 -0.65 -5.95 5.36
CA GLY A 7 -1.08 -6.25 3.99
C GLY A 7 0.07 -6.29 3.00
N PHE A 8 1.08 -5.43 3.17
CA PHE A 8 2.31 -5.45 2.37
C PHE A 8 3.20 -6.68 2.62
N GLU A 9 3.28 -7.14 3.86
CA GLU A 9 3.98 -8.39 4.22
C GLU A 9 3.27 -9.61 3.62
N GLU A 10 1.94 -9.65 3.64
CA GLU A 10 1.12 -10.75 3.12
C GLU A 10 1.07 -10.76 1.58
N HIS A 11 1.23 -9.61 0.92
CA HIS A 11 1.13 -9.43 -0.54
C HIS A 11 2.38 -8.77 -1.16
N PRO A 12 3.50 -9.51 -1.35
CA PRO A 12 4.73 -8.99 -1.95
C PRO A 12 4.60 -8.70 -3.46
N GLU A 13 3.50 -9.06 -4.11
CA GLU A 13 3.17 -8.68 -5.48
C GLU A 13 2.64 -7.24 -5.59
N VAL A 14 2.19 -6.64 -4.49
CA VAL A 14 1.66 -5.28 -4.48
C VAL A 14 2.81 -4.29 -4.27
N LYS A 15 2.98 -3.35 -5.20
CA LYS A 15 4.06 -2.34 -5.13
C LYS A 15 3.71 -1.12 -4.31
N TYR A 16 2.46 -0.67 -4.39
CA TYR A 16 2.01 0.58 -3.78
C TYR A 16 0.71 0.37 -3.02
N GLY A 17 0.55 1.15 -1.95
CA GLY A 17 -0.67 1.23 -1.17
C GLY A 17 -0.89 2.66 -0.72
N ILE A 18 -2.11 2.97 -0.29
CA ILE A 18 -2.47 4.31 0.15
C ILE A 18 -3.17 4.28 1.49
N THR A 19 -2.97 5.34 2.25
CA THR A 19 -3.83 5.66 3.40
C THR A 19 -4.43 7.03 3.19
N THR A 20 -5.74 7.13 3.38
CA THR A 20 -6.47 8.40 3.30
C THR A 20 -7.17 8.67 4.62
N MET A 21 -7.26 9.94 5.00
CA MET A 21 -7.93 10.37 6.21
C MET A 21 -8.56 11.75 6.03
N CYS A 22 -9.74 11.92 6.61
CA CYS A 22 -10.41 13.21 6.74
C CYS A 22 -9.83 13.98 7.93
N ILE A 23 -9.63 15.29 7.78
CA ILE A 23 -9.09 16.18 8.83
C ILE A 23 -10.20 17.10 9.40
N GLY A 24 -11.35 17.20 8.71
CA GLY A 24 -12.47 18.09 9.06
C GLY A 24 -12.47 19.37 8.21
N LEU A 25 -13.56 20.15 8.27
CA LEU A 25 -13.72 21.42 7.53
C LEU A 25 -13.49 21.30 6.00
N GLY A 26 -13.80 20.13 5.43
CA GLY A 26 -13.63 19.87 4.00
C GLY A 26 -12.21 19.52 3.57
N MET A 27 -11.29 19.30 4.51
CA MET A 27 -9.91 18.90 4.22
C MET A 27 -9.67 17.40 4.44
N GLY A 28 -8.77 16.84 3.64
CA GLY A 28 -8.32 15.45 3.74
C GLY A 28 -6.87 15.32 3.27
N GLY A 29 -6.23 14.23 3.69
CA GLY A 29 -4.85 13.90 3.34
C GLY A 29 -4.75 12.48 2.81
N THR A 30 -3.83 12.28 1.86
CA THR A 30 -3.51 10.96 1.31
C THR A 30 -2.01 10.78 1.31
N VAL A 31 -1.55 9.61 1.76
CA VAL A 31 -0.14 9.21 1.71
C VAL A 31 -0.03 7.97 0.84
N ILE A 32 0.89 8.02 -0.11
CA ILE A 32 1.27 6.88 -0.94
C ILE A 32 2.46 6.20 -0.26
N TRP A 33 2.37 4.89 -0.13
CA TRP A 33 3.39 4.04 0.47
C TRP A 33 3.91 3.08 -0.58
N GLU A 34 5.23 2.90 -0.63
CA GLU A 34 5.86 1.83 -1.40
C GLU A 34 6.06 0.61 -0.51
N ASN A 35 5.73 -0.57 -1.04
CA ASN A 35 5.91 -1.83 -0.33
C ASN A 35 7.39 -2.25 -0.36
N PRO A 36 8.09 -2.30 0.80
CA PRO A 36 9.49 -2.73 0.84
C PRO A 36 9.66 -4.23 0.51
N HIS A 37 8.60 -5.02 0.60
CA HIS A 37 8.58 -6.45 0.24
C HIS A 37 8.21 -6.69 -1.23
N PHE A 38 8.12 -5.62 -2.04
CA PHE A 38 7.73 -5.77 -3.43
C PHE A 38 8.75 -6.57 -4.24
N ASN A 39 8.37 -7.79 -4.60
CA ASN A 39 9.18 -8.72 -5.37
C ASN A 39 8.68 -8.72 -6.82
N GLY A 40 9.02 -7.68 -7.59
CA GLY A 40 8.52 -7.44 -8.94
C GLY A 40 8.75 -8.56 -9.98
N SER A 41 9.42 -9.66 -9.60
CA SER A 41 9.55 -10.89 -10.37
C SER A 41 8.44 -11.92 -10.13
N ALA A 42 7.80 -11.94 -8.94
CA ALA A 42 6.76 -12.92 -8.58
C ALA A 42 5.41 -12.66 -9.27
N GLY A 43 5.17 -11.42 -9.73
CA GLY A 43 3.95 -11.01 -10.43
C GLY A 43 3.94 -11.25 -11.94
N LYS A 44 5.02 -11.75 -12.56
CA LYS A 44 5.05 -12.07 -14.01
C LYS A 44 4.31 -13.39 -14.37
N GLY A 45 3.48 -13.93 -13.49
CA GLY A 45 2.79 -15.22 -13.71
C GLY A 45 1.34 -15.31 -13.23
N ALA A 46 0.69 -14.20 -12.87
CA ALA A 46 -0.72 -14.18 -12.49
C ALA A 46 -1.64 -13.57 -13.57
N LYS A 47 -1.26 -13.76 -14.85
CA LYS A 47 -2.15 -13.57 -15.99
C LYS A 47 -1.77 -14.51 -17.12
#